data_AF-A0A2H6MV21-F1
#
_entry.id   AF-A0A2H6MV21-F1
#
_cell.length_a   1.000
_cell.length_b   1.000
_cell.length_c   1.000
_cell.angle_alpha   90.00
_cell.angle_beta   90.00
_cell.angle_gamma   90.00
#
_symmetry.space_group_name_H-M   'P 1'
#
loop_
_entity.id
_entity.type
_entity.pdbx_description
1 polymer ?
#
loop_
_entity_poly.entity_id
_entity_poly.type
_entity_poly.pdbx_seq_one_letter_code
_entity_poly.pdbx_strand_id
1 'polypeptide(L)'
;KKRGVVLYIRDTIIADQIYSDDDGRILMVEIMDNNKKTLLIAIYAPNENQEVFYRKLHTQIVKLDYSNIYMMGDLNGIVDGKLDYKTQTTTKRIRKTLPKSFFRMIEELN
;
A
#
# COMPACT_ATOMS: atom_id res chain seq x y z
N LYS A 1 0.23 18.69 -11.27
CA LYS A 1 0.83 17.38 -11.65
C LYS A 1 -0.06 16.29 -11.06
N LYS A 2 -0.71 15.45 -11.87
CA LYS A 2 -1.43 14.27 -11.37
C LYS A 2 -0.40 13.33 -10.72
N ARG A 3 -0.72 12.84 -9.52
CA ARG A 3 0.08 11.84 -8.82
C ARG A 3 -0.33 10.48 -9.37
N GLY A 4 0.63 9.57 -9.50
CA GLY A 4 0.40 8.28 -10.14
C GLY A 4 1.41 7.26 -9.65
N VAL A 5 0.97 6.02 -9.50
CA VAL A 5 1.81 4.86 -9.23
C VAL A 5 2.02 4.10 -10.54
N VAL A 6 3.23 3.59 -10.75
CA VAL A 6 3.56 2.74 -11.90
C VAL A 6 4.27 1.51 -11.38
N LEU A 7 3.88 0.34 -11.90
CA LEU A 7 4.53 -0.93 -11.63
C LEU A 7 5.14 -1.47 -12.93
N TYR A 8 6.45 -1.70 -12.95
CA TYR A 8 7.13 -2.31 -14.09
C TYR A 8 7.25 -3.81 -13.85
N ILE A 9 6.65 -4.59 -14.74
CA ILE A 9 6.66 -6.05 -14.69
C ILE A 9 7.39 -6.56 -15.93
N ARG A 10 8.27 -7.54 -15.73
CA ARG A 10 8.95 -8.20 -16.84
C ARG A 10 7.91 -8.94 -17.68
N ASP A 11 8.05 -8.86 -18.99
CA ASP A 11 7.18 -9.54 -19.97
C ASP A 11 7.11 -11.06 -19.79
N THR A 12 8.12 -11.67 -19.17
CA THR A 12 8.14 -13.09 -18.79
C THR A 12 7.15 -13.46 -17.68
N ILE A 13 6.59 -12.48 -16.96
CA ILE A 13 5.65 -12.69 -15.86
C ILE A 13 4.24 -12.39 -16.37
N ILE A 14 3.33 -13.35 -16.23
CA ILE A 14 1.92 -13.13 -16.53
C ILE A 14 1.36 -12.19 -15.46
N ALA A 15 0.87 -11.04 -15.90
CA ALA A 15 0.34 -10.01 -15.03
C ALA A 15 -0.94 -9.39 -15.61
N ASP A 16 -1.92 -9.15 -14.75
CA ASP A 16 -3.17 -8.49 -15.11
C ASP A 16 -3.51 -7.38 -14.12
N GLN A 17 -3.84 -6.20 -14.65
CA GLN A 17 -4.26 -5.08 -13.82
C GLN A 17 -5.73 -5.26 -13.44
N ILE A 18 -5.97 -5.61 -12.17
CA ILE A 18 -7.31 -5.92 -11.68
C ILE A 18 -8.00 -4.73 -11.01
N TYR A 19 -7.23 -3.74 -10.53
CA TYR A 19 -7.79 -2.54 -9.90
C TYR A 19 -6.85 -1.34 -10.02
N SER A 20 -7.44 -0.18 -10.27
CA SER A 20 -6.80 1.13 -10.11
C SER A 20 -7.83 2.09 -9.53
N ASP A 21 -7.42 2.94 -8.58
CA ASP A 21 -8.31 3.99 -8.08
C ASP A 21 -8.30 5.24 -8.95
N ASP A 22 -9.38 6.03 -8.87
CA ASP A 22 -9.55 7.25 -9.68
C ASP A 22 -8.47 8.32 -9.41
N ASP A 23 -7.87 8.30 -8.22
CA ASP A 23 -6.82 9.21 -7.79
C ASP A 23 -5.41 8.77 -8.23
N GLY A 24 -5.26 7.57 -8.78
CA GLY A 24 -3.97 7.00 -9.21
C GLY A 24 -3.00 6.66 -8.08
N ARG A 25 -3.51 6.46 -6.87
CA ARG A 25 -2.76 6.18 -5.64
C ARG A 25 -2.75 4.71 -5.26
N ILE A 26 -3.61 3.89 -5.84
CA ILE A 26 -3.68 2.45 -5.61
C ILE A 26 -3.69 1.78 -6.98
N LEU A 27 -2.73 0.89 -7.19
CA LEU A 27 -2.67 0.00 -8.32
C LEU A 27 -2.55 -1.43 -7.80
N MET A 28 -3.45 -2.31 -8.22
CA MET A 28 -3.40 -3.73 -7.87
C MET A 28 -3.28 -4.56 -9.14
N VAL A 29 -2.30 -5.46 -9.12
CA VAL A 29 -1.97 -6.33 -10.24
C VAL A 29 -1.93 -7.76 -9.73
N GLU A 30 -2.70 -8.65 -10.37
CA GLU A 30 -2.51 -10.09 -10.18
C GLU A 30 -1.29 -10.50 -10.99
N ILE A 31 -0.36 -11.22 -10.36
CA ILE A 31 0.70 -11.93 -11.07
C ILE A 31 0.56 -13.44 -10.86
N MET A 32 0.98 -14.19 -11.87
CA MET A 32 1.12 -15.63 -11.79
C MET A 32 2.59 -16.00 -11.91
N ASP A 33 3.14 -16.55 -10.84
CA ASP A 33 4.51 -17.07 -10.80
C ASP A 33 4.48 -18.51 -10.27
N ASN A 34 5.06 -19.46 -10.99
CA ASN A 34 5.10 -20.88 -10.60
C ASN A 34 3.73 -21.46 -10.18
N ASN A 35 2.68 -21.21 -10.97
CA ASN A 35 1.27 -21.55 -10.68
C ASN A 35 0.70 -20.95 -9.39
N LYS A 36 1.38 -19.98 -8.79
CA LYS A 36 0.96 -19.30 -7.57
C LYS A 36 0.44 -17.91 -7.93
N LYS A 37 -0.88 -17.72 -7.73
CA LYS A 37 -1.50 -16.40 -7.84
C LYS A 37 -1.07 -15.51 -6.68
N THR A 38 -0.60 -14.32 -7.02
CA THR A 38 -0.10 -13.34 -6.05
C THR A 38 -0.63 -11.96 -6.41
N LEU A 39 -1.15 -11.24 -5.41
CA LEU A 39 -1.61 -9.88 -5.55
C LEU A 39 -0.46 -8.91 -5.23
N LEU A 40 -0.06 -8.11 -6.22
CA LEU A 40 0.84 -6.98 -6.03
C LEU A 40 0.00 -5.71 -5.84
N ILE A 41 0.24 -5.00 -4.75
CA ILE A 41 -0.44 -3.75 -4.41
C ILE A 41 0.61 -2.64 -4.33
N ALA A 42 0.58 -1.72 -5.29
CA ALA A 42 1.42 -0.55 -5.30
C ALA A 42 0.61 0.67 -4.80
N ILE A 43 1.11 1.35 -3.77
CA ILE A 43 0.40 2.46 -3.13
C ILE A 43 1.22 3.76 -3.07
N TYR A 44 0.51 4.88 -3.14
CA TYR A 44 1.02 6.21 -2.84
C TYR A 44 0.03 6.91 -1.89
N ALA A 45 0.22 6.70 -0.59
CA ALA A 45 -0.68 7.22 0.43
C ALA A 45 -0.65 8.76 0.45
N PRO A 46 -1.78 9.44 0.72
CA PRO A 46 -1.79 10.90 0.88
C PRO A 46 -1.14 11.33 2.20
N ASN A 47 -0.69 12.59 2.27
CA ASN A 47 -0.22 13.19 3.54
C ASN A 47 -1.37 13.47 4.54
N GLU A 48 -2.59 13.62 4.03
CA GLU A 48 -3.80 13.91 4.79
C GLU A 48 -4.87 12.83 4.54
N ASN A 49 -5.81 12.66 5.46
CA ASN A 49 -6.91 11.68 5.35
C ASN A 49 -6.46 10.21 5.14
N GLN A 50 -5.28 9.84 5.66
CA GLN A 50 -4.76 8.47 5.57
C GLN A 50 -5.71 7.41 6.16
N GLU A 51 -6.43 7.73 7.23
CA GLU A 51 -7.41 6.80 7.85
C GLU A 51 -8.45 6.31 6.83
N VAL A 52 -9.00 7.25 6.03
CA VAL A 52 -9.99 6.93 5.00
C VAL A 52 -9.35 6.16 3.85
N PHE A 53 -8.13 6.52 3.47
CA PHE A 53 -7.36 5.85 2.42
C PHE A 53 -7.12 4.37 2.77
N TYR A 54 -6.57 4.09 3.96
CA TYR A 54 -6.28 2.71 4.37
C TYR A 54 -7.54 1.89 4.64
N ARG A 55 -8.63 2.51 5.10
CA ARG A 55 -9.93 1.81 5.17
C ARG A 55 -10.44 1.40 3.79
N LYS A 56 -10.36 2.29 2.79
CA LYS A 56 -10.73 1.99 1.41
C LYS A 56 -9.85 0.87 0.84
N LEU A 57 -8.54 0.96 1.05
CA LEU A 57 -7.57 -0.05 0.63
C LEU A 57 -7.91 -1.42 1.23
N HIS A 58 -8.12 -1.47 2.55
CA HIS A 58 -8.47 -2.68 3.27
C HIS A 58 -9.74 -3.35 2.71
N THR A 59 -10.81 -2.58 2.46
CA THR A 59 -12.04 -3.11 1.85
C THR A 59 -11.80 -3.71 0.47
N GLN A 60 -10.93 -3.11 -0.35
CA GLN A 60 -10.60 -3.69 -1.67
C GLN A 60 -9.81 -4.99 -1.53
N ILE A 61 -8.84 -5.05 -0.60
CA ILE A 61 -8.03 -6.27 -0.39
C ILE A 61 -8.92 -7.44 0.06
N VAL A 62 -9.79 -7.22 1.05
CA VAL A 62 -10.70 -8.25 1.55
C VAL A 62 -11.67 -8.73 0.46
N LYS A 63 -12.13 -7.83 -0.41
CA LYS A 63 -13.01 -8.19 -1.53
C LYS A 63 -12.33 -9.10 -2.56
N LEU A 64 -11.02 -8.95 -2.74
CA LEU A 64 -10.25 -9.70 -3.75
C LEU A 64 -9.85 -11.10 -3.26
N ASP A 65 -9.80 -11.33 -1.95
CA ASP A 65 -9.61 -12.66 -1.33
C ASP A 65 -8.37 -13.43 -1.82
N TYR A 66 -7.23 -12.75 -1.89
CA TYR A 66 -5.95 -13.38 -2.25
C TYR A 66 -5.20 -13.86 -1.01
N SER A 67 -4.68 -15.09 -1.04
CA SER A 67 -3.84 -15.62 0.04
C SER A 67 -2.39 -15.11 0.01
N ASN A 68 -1.90 -14.65 -1.15
CA ASN A 68 -0.52 -14.15 -1.28
C ASN A 68 -0.57 -12.71 -1.73
N ILE A 69 -0.19 -11.80 -0.84
CA ILE A 69 -0.28 -10.36 -1.06
C ILE A 69 1.09 -9.74 -0.79
N TYR A 70 1.59 -8.95 -1.73
CA TYR A 70 2.71 -8.05 -1.52
C TYR A 70 2.22 -6.62 -1.68
N MET A 71 2.35 -5.82 -0.62
CA MET A 71 2.03 -4.40 -0.64
C MET A 71 3.31 -3.58 -0.53
N MET A 72 3.49 -2.63 -1.43
CA MET A 72 4.67 -1.76 -1.49
C MET A 72 4.32 -0.35 -1.95
N GLY A 73 5.22 0.60 -1.68
CA GLY A 73 5.10 1.98 -2.15
C GLY A 73 5.39 3.00 -1.07
N ASP A 74 4.84 4.20 -1.23
CA ASP A 74 5.00 5.29 -0.27
C ASP A 74 3.82 5.31 0.70
N LEU A 75 4.09 4.99 1.96
CA LEU A 75 3.11 4.98 3.05
C LEU A 75 2.84 6.39 3.61
N ASN A 76 3.71 7.37 3.33
CA ASN A 76 3.64 8.73 3.87
C ASN A 76 3.41 8.80 5.40
N GLY A 77 3.92 7.81 6.15
CA GLY A 77 3.76 7.73 7.58
C GLY A 77 4.86 6.92 8.25
N ILE A 78 5.04 7.14 9.55
CA ILE A 78 6.03 6.42 10.35
C ILE A 78 5.38 5.18 10.97
N VAL A 79 5.98 4.01 10.77
CA VAL A 79 5.54 2.74 11.38
C VAL A 79 5.85 2.72 12.88
N ASP A 80 7.11 2.99 13.24
CA ASP A 80 7.54 3.15 14.63
C ASP A 80 8.54 4.31 14.73
N GLY A 81 8.25 5.28 15.61
CA GLY A 81 9.12 6.41 15.87
C GLY A 81 10.49 6.02 16.44
N LYS A 82 10.66 4.82 16.99
CA LYS A 82 11.96 4.31 17.47
C LYS A 82 12.82 3.73 16.36
N LEU A 83 12.20 3.16 15.33
CA LEU A 83 12.88 2.59 14.17
C LEU A 83 13.21 3.66 13.12
N ASP A 84 12.60 4.85 13.20
CA ASP A 84 12.92 5.95 12.29
C ASP A 84 14.28 6.57 12.63
N TYR A 85 15.24 6.38 11.72
CA TYR A 85 16.65 6.76 11.85
C TYR A 85 16.87 8.27 12.05
N LYS A 86 15.94 9.13 11.60
CA LYS A 86 16.06 10.60 11.67
C LYS A 86 15.24 11.22 12.80
N THR A 87 15.34 10.66 13.99
CA THR A 87 14.68 11.19 15.19
C THR A 87 15.43 12.39 15.82
N GLN A 88 15.65 13.46 15.05
CA GLN A 88 15.92 14.76 15.66
C GLN A 88 14.61 15.35 16.16
N THR A 89 14.58 15.65 17.46
CA THR A 89 13.44 16.00 18.32
C THR A 89 12.55 17.14 17.84
N THR A 90 13.01 17.96 16.89
CA THR A 90 12.29 19.09 16.29
C THR A 90 11.34 18.70 15.14
N THR A 91 11.55 17.57 14.46
CA THR A 91 10.74 17.15 13.28
C THR A 91 9.51 16.29 13.65
N LYS A 92 9.32 15.99 14.94
CA LYS A 92 8.19 15.18 15.45
C LYS A 92 6.80 15.75 15.10
N ARG A 93 6.70 17.06 14.85
CA ARG A 93 5.40 17.72 14.57
C ARG A 93 4.86 17.49 13.14
N ILE A 94 5.69 17.05 12.18
CA ILE A 94 5.31 17.06 10.75
C ILE A 94 5.01 15.66 10.20
N ARG A 95 5.70 14.60 10.66
CA ARG A 95 5.42 13.23 10.21
C ARG A 95 4.47 12.53 11.15
N LYS A 96 3.27 12.21 10.66
CA LYS A 96 2.26 11.45 11.42
C LYS A 96 2.66 9.98 11.46
N THR A 97 2.46 9.34 12.60
CA THR A 97 2.48 7.87 12.69
C THR A 97 1.38 7.31 11.81
N LEU A 98 1.56 6.10 11.30
CA LEU A 98 0.52 5.45 10.51
C LEU A 98 -0.79 5.34 11.31
N PRO A 99 -1.94 5.48 10.64
CA PRO A 99 -3.24 5.45 11.31
C PRO A 99 -3.57 4.05 11.84
N LYS A 100 -4.50 3.98 12.80
CA LYS A 100 -4.97 2.70 13.37
C LYS A 100 -5.56 1.78 12.29
N SER A 101 -6.22 2.36 11.28
CA SER A 101 -6.75 1.61 10.13
C SER A 101 -5.67 0.83 9.38
N PHE A 102 -4.43 1.33 9.32
CA PHE A 102 -3.33 0.60 8.69
C PHE A 102 -2.95 -0.64 9.51
N PHE A 103 -2.74 -0.48 10.81
CA PHE A 103 -2.35 -1.60 11.68
C PHE A 103 -3.43 -2.68 11.73
N ARG A 104 -4.70 -2.29 11.83
CA ARG A 104 -5.82 -3.25 11.79
C ARG A 104 -5.86 -4.05 10.49
N MET A 105 -5.61 -3.39 9.36
CA MET A 105 -5.51 -4.06 8.05
C MET A 105 -4.35 -5.07 8.04
N ILE A 106 -3.17 -4.72 8.57
CA ILE A 106 -2.04 -5.65 8.64
C ILE A 106 -2.31 -6.84 9.57
N GLU A 107 -2.98 -6.62 10.70
CA GLU A 107 -3.37 -7.69 11.63
C GLU A 107 -4.37 -8.67 11.01
N GLU A 108 -5.32 -8.19 10.21
CA GLU A 108 -6.33 -9.03 9.54
C GLU A 108 -5.76 -9.80 8.32
N LEU A 109 -4.63 -9.35 7.76
CA LEU A 109 -3.99 -9.97 6.58
C LEU A 109 -2.85 -10.95 6.93
N ASN A 110 -2.42 -11.02 8.19
CA ASN A 110 -1.40 -11.94 8.70
C ASN A 110 -2.03 -13.22 9.26
#